data_AF-A0A1A2RQ24-F1
#
_entry.id   AF-A0A1A2RQ24-F1
#
_cell.length_a   1.000
_cell.length_b   1.000
_cell.length_c   1.000
_cell.angle_alpha   90.00
_cell.angle_beta   90.00
_cell.angle_gamma   90.00
#
_symmetry.space_group_name_H-M   'P 1'
#
loop_
_entity.id
_entity.type
_entity.pdbx_description
1 polymer ?
#
loop_
_entity_poly.entity_id
_entity_poly.type
_entity_poly.pdbx_seq_one_letter_code
_entity_poly.pdbx_strand_id
1 'polypeptide(L)'
;MLLLDVATTSDDVGSTSSRLTKVAHIAELLTRAAPDAAVVAIVVSWLSGELRQRQIGVGWAALRSRPPAASHPSLTVAGVDAAFSDIGGVSGKGAQARRAALLGSLLAAATDAEQTFLVRLAAPLRPGCRPPSPRRQP
;
A
#
# COMPACT_ATOMS: atom_id res chain seq x y z
N MET A 1 0.79 15.54 -1.74
CA MET A 1 1.19 14.49 -2.70
C MET A 1 0.06 13.50 -2.87
N LEU A 2 -0.30 13.17 -4.12
CA LEU A 2 -1.40 12.24 -4.41
C LEU A 2 -0.93 10.78 -4.25
N LEU A 3 -1.87 9.88 -3.98
CA LEU A 3 -1.60 8.45 -3.95
C LEU A 3 -1.24 7.93 -5.34
N LEU A 4 -1.88 8.44 -6.39
CA LEU A 4 -1.57 8.10 -7.78
C LEU A 4 -0.08 8.23 -8.10
N ASP A 5 0.59 9.30 -7.63
CA ASP A 5 2.03 9.50 -7.84
C ASP A 5 2.89 8.34 -7.31
N VAL A 6 2.49 7.77 -6.18
CA VAL A 6 3.17 6.63 -5.54
C VAL A 6 2.81 5.34 -6.25
N ALA A 7 1.53 5.18 -6.63
CA ALA A 7 1.06 3.99 -7.33
C ALA A 7 1.73 3.83 -8.69
N THR A 8 1.83 4.90 -9.49
CA THR A 8 2.53 4.89 -10.78
C THR A 8 4.01 4.58 -10.61
N THR A 9 4.68 5.28 -9.68
CA THR A 9 6.10 5.04 -9.40
C THR A 9 6.37 3.61 -8.96
N SER A 10 5.49 3.05 -8.12
CA SER A 10 5.60 1.65 -7.69
C SER A 10 5.43 0.66 -8.84
N ASP A 11 4.61 0.99 -9.83
CA ASP A 11 4.43 0.17 -11.02
C ASP A 11 5.65 0.26 -11.95
N ASP A 12 6.14 1.48 -12.21
CA ASP A 12 7.35 1.75 -13.01
C ASP A 12 8.59 1.02 -12.45
N VAL A 13 8.76 1.06 -11.13
CA VAL A 13 9.84 0.35 -10.42
C VAL A 13 9.67 -1.18 -10.52
N GLY A 14 8.43 -1.66 -10.56
CA GLY A 14 8.08 -3.07 -10.71
C GLY A 14 8.29 -3.59 -12.13
N SER A 15 8.01 -2.77 -13.14
CA SER A 15 8.07 -3.12 -14.56
C SER A 15 9.48 -3.01 -15.15
N THR A 16 10.34 -2.14 -14.60
CA THR A 16 11.73 -2.01 -15.05
C THR A 16 12.66 -3.06 -14.42
N SER A 17 13.65 -3.53 -15.19
CA SER A 17 14.75 -4.39 -14.70
C SER A 17 16.02 -3.61 -14.37
N SER A 18 16.12 -2.35 -14.82
CA SER A 18 17.29 -1.49 -14.60
C SER A 18 17.30 -0.93 -13.18
N ARG A 19 18.29 -1.35 -12.38
CA ARG A 19 18.47 -0.84 -11.01
C ARG A 19 18.64 0.68 -10.96
N LEU A 20 19.36 1.27 -11.92
CA LEU A 20 19.56 2.72 -12.00
C LEU A 20 18.24 3.46 -12.24
N THR A 21 17.41 2.94 -13.14
CA THR A 21 16.09 3.51 -13.44
C THR A 21 15.18 3.45 -12.21
N LYS A 22 15.20 2.34 -11.45
CA LYS A 22 14.47 2.24 -10.18
C LYS A 22 14.91 3.32 -9.19
N VAL A 23 16.22 3.50 -9.02
CA VAL A 23 16.76 4.51 -8.10
C VAL A 23 16.34 5.92 -8.52
N ALA A 24 16.37 6.22 -9.82
CA ALA A 24 15.95 7.52 -10.34
C ALA A 24 14.47 7.82 -10.03
N HIS A 25 13.56 6.88 -10.32
CA HIS A 25 12.14 7.06 -10.03
C HIS A 25 11.86 7.24 -8.54
N ILE A 26 12.52 6.44 -7.68
CA ILE A 26 12.37 6.57 -6.24
C ILE A 26 12.92 7.91 -5.74
N ALA A 27 14.10 8.33 -6.22
CA ALA A 27 14.70 9.60 -5.83
C ALA A 27 13.84 10.80 -6.23
N GLU A 28 13.28 10.78 -7.45
CA GLU A 28 12.37 11.81 -7.93
C GLU A 28 11.10 11.88 -7.07
N LEU A 29 10.50 10.73 -6.76
CA LEU A 29 9.32 10.66 -5.90
C LEU A 29 9.59 11.26 -4.51
N LEU A 30 10.70 10.86 -3.88
CA LEU A 30 11.08 11.35 -2.55
C LEU A 30 11.42 12.84 -2.56
N THR A 31 11.99 13.35 -3.66
CA THR A 31 12.25 14.79 -3.83
C THR A 31 10.95 15.59 -3.89
N ARG A 32 9.92 15.06 -4.57
CA ARG A 32 8.58 15.68 -4.59
C ARG A 32 7.88 15.61 -3.23
N ALA A 33 8.15 14.57 -2.45
CA ALA A 33 7.62 14.41 -1.09
C ALA A 33 8.38 15.24 -0.04
N ALA A 34 9.60 15.67 -0.33
CA ALA A 34 10.52 16.32 0.61
C ALA A 34 9.97 17.50 1.43
N PRO A 35 9.02 18.33 0.93
CA PRO A 35 8.42 19.39 1.74
C PRO A 35 7.69 18.90 3.00
N ASP A 36 7.29 17.64 3.05
CA ASP A 36 6.60 17.02 4.19
C ASP A 36 7.33 15.74 4.62
N ALA A 37 8.08 15.84 5.71
CA ALA A 37 8.84 14.72 6.26
C ALA A 37 7.96 13.53 6.68
N ALA A 38 6.70 13.76 7.08
CA ALA A 38 5.77 12.69 7.41
C ALA A 38 5.36 11.92 6.15
N VAL A 39 5.07 12.64 5.06
CA VAL A 39 4.78 12.02 3.75
C VAL A 39 5.97 11.21 3.26
N VAL A 40 7.19 11.72 3.36
CA VAL A 40 8.41 10.97 3.00
C VAL A 40 8.48 9.63 3.76
N ALA A 41 8.29 9.64 5.08
CA ALA A 41 8.32 8.41 5.88
C ALA A 41 7.24 7.40 5.48
N ILE A 42 6.04 7.88 5.13
CA ILE A 42 4.94 7.05 4.64
C ILE A 42 5.31 6.41 3.30
N VAL A 43 5.76 7.21 2.34
CA VAL A 43 6.14 6.74 0.99
C VAL A 43 7.25 5.70 1.07
N VAL A 44 8.29 5.93 1.88
CA VAL A 44 9.40 4.98 2.07
C VAL A 44 8.90 3.65 2.63
N SER A 45 7.99 3.69 3.61
CA SER A 45 7.39 2.48 4.19
C SER A 45 6.63 1.69 3.12
N TRP A 46 5.78 2.36 2.34
CA TRP A 46 4.96 1.69 1.32
C TRP A 46 5.78 1.15 0.15
N LEU A 47 6.81 1.87 -0.32
CA LEU A 47 7.71 1.37 -1.36
C LEU A 47 8.52 0.15 -0.90
N SER A 48 8.73 0.01 0.41
CA SER A 48 9.34 -1.18 1.00
C SER A 48 8.36 -2.35 1.13
N GLY A 49 7.08 -2.15 0.78
CA GLY A 49 6.00 -3.12 0.94
C GLY A 49 5.49 -3.22 2.38
N GLU A 50 5.77 -2.23 3.22
CA GLU A 50 5.40 -2.22 4.63
C GLU A 50 4.30 -1.19 4.93
N LEU A 51 3.25 -1.64 5.62
CA LEU A 51 2.31 -0.74 6.27
C LEU A 51 2.88 -0.30 7.62
N ARG A 52 2.86 1.01 7.90
CA ARG A 52 3.33 1.57 9.18
C ARG A 52 2.57 0.99 10.37
N GLN A 53 1.30 0.66 10.16
CA GLN A 53 0.39 0.06 11.13
C GLN A 53 0.66 -1.45 11.33
N ARG A 54 1.60 -2.06 10.57
CA ARG A 54 1.93 -3.49 10.44
C ARG A 54 0.78 -4.36 9.93
N GLN A 55 -0.40 -4.26 10.55
CA GLN A 55 -1.62 -4.95 10.15
C GLN A 55 -2.83 -4.08 10.49
N ILE A 56 -3.69 -3.84 9.49
CA ILE A 56 -4.98 -3.16 9.66
C ILE A 56 -6.12 -4.15 10.01
N GLY A 57 -5.78 -5.44 10.17
CA GLY A 57 -6.72 -6.48 10.57
C GLY A 57 -7.87 -6.71 9.59
N VAL A 58 -7.63 -6.42 8.30
CA VAL A 58 -8.57 -6.68 7.20
C VAL A 58 -8.18 -7.99 6.50
N GLY A 59 -9.13 -8.92 6.41
CA GLY A 59 -8.88 -10.21 5.76
C GLY A 59 -8.94 -10.12 4.23
N TRP A 60 -8.30 -11.07 3.55
CA TRP A 60 -8.32 -11.22 2.08
C TRP A 60 -9.72 -11.15 1.45
N ALA A 61 -10.77 -11.54 2.17
CA ALA A 61 -12.15 -11.49 1.68
C ALA A 61 -12.63 -10.06 1.39
N ALA A 62 -12.29 -9.09 2.24
CA ALA A 62 -12.67 -7.69 2.03
C ALA A 62 -11.86 -7.04 0.90
N LEU A 63 -10.63 -7.52 0.65
CA LEU A 63 -9.80 -7.05 -0.47
C LEU A 63 -10.28 -7.53 -1.84
N ARG A 64 -11.06 -8.62 -1.91
CA ARG A 64 -11.60 -9.15 -3.17
C ARG A 64 -12.82 -8.38 -3.69
N SER A 65 -13.59 -7.77 -2.80
CA SER A 65 -14.77 -7.00 -3.18
C SER A 65 -14.35 -5.56 -3.49
N ARG A 66 -13.97 -5.32 -4.75
CA ARG A 66 -13.58 -3.99 -5.22
C ARG A 66 -14.80 -3.25 -5.78
N PRO A 67 -15.15 -2.07 -5.24
CA PRO A 67 -16.15 -1.21 -5.84
C PRO A 67 -15.63 -0.60 -7.16
N PRO A 68 -16.52 -0.02 -8.00
CA PRO A 68 -16.12 0.75 -9.17
C PRO A 68 -15.08 1.81 -8.79
N ALA A 69 -14.01 1.89 -9.58
CA ALA A 69 -12.94 2.86 -9.35
C ALA A 69 -13.41 4.29 -9.66
N ALA A 70 -12.85 5.24 -8.93
CA ALA A 70 -13.05 6.66 -9.20
C ALA A 70 -12.41 7.06 -10.54
N SER A 71 -13.03 8.00 -11.26
CA SER A 71 -12.52 8.48 -12.55
C SER A 71 -11.33 9.43 -12.43
N HIS A 72 -11.16 10.08 -11.27
CA HIS A 72 -10.11 11.07 -11.03
C HIS A 72 -9.38 10.79 -9.71
N PRO A 73 -8.04 10.93 -9.67
CA PRO A 73 -7.27 10.76 -8.45
C PRO A 73 -7.56 11.89 -7.48
N SER A 74 -8.01 11.54 -6.28
CA SER A 74 -8.28 12.52 -5.20
C SER A 74 -7.64 12.13 -3.87
N LEU A 75 -7.15 10.90 -3.75
CA LEU A 75 -6.56 10.39 -2.53
C LEU A 75 -5.15 10.96 -2.34
N THR A 76 -4.84 11.35 -1.12
CA THR A 76 -3.51 11.81 -0.72
C THR A 76 -2.80 10.75 0.11
N VAL A 77 -1.47 10.75 0.08
CA VAL A 77 -0.64 9.83 0.89
C VAL A 77 -0.99 9.92 2.38
N ALA A 78 -1.05 11.14 2.92
CA ALA A 78 -1.39 11.36 4.32
C ALA A 78 -2.83 10.95 4.66
N GLY A 79 -3.80 11.24 3.77
CA GLY A 79 -5.19 10.86 3.99
C GLY A 79 -5.40 9.33 4.00
N VAL A 80 -4.66 8.61 3.16
CA VAL A 80 -4.69 7.14 3.13
C VAL A 80 -4.02 6.54 4.36
N ASP A 81 -2.89 7.09 4.82
CA ASP A 81 -2.23 6.64 6.07
C ASP A 81 -3.14 6.85 7.30
N ALA A 82 -3.85 7.97 7.35
CA ALA A 82 -4.86 8.23 8.37
C ALA A 82 -6.01 7.21 8.30
N ALA A 83 -6.56 6.97 7.09
CA ALA A 83 -7.62 5.99 6.89
C ALA A 83 -7.18 4.57 7.30
N PHE A 84 -5.96 4.15 6.99
CA PHE A 84 -5.42 2.86 7.45
C PHE A 84 -5.26 2.80 8.97
N SER A 85 -4.86 3.90 9.59
CA SER A 85 -4.78 4.00 11.06
C SER A 85 -6.16 3.87 11.70
N ASP A 86 -7.19 4.51 11.14
CA ASP A 86 -8.57 4.39 11.61
C ASP A 86 -9.08 2.95 11.49
N ILE A 87 -8.85 2.30 10.35
CA ILE A 87 -9.22 0.89 10.13
C ILE A 87 -8.53 -0.03 11.15
N GLY A 88 -7.23 0.15 11.36
CA GLY A 88 -6.45 -0.61 12.35
C GLY A 88 -6.91 -0.39 13.79
N GLY A 89 -7.38 0.82 14.10
CA GLY A 89 -7.91 1.19 15.41
C GLY A 89 -9.28 0.60 15.74
N VAL A 90 -10.08 0.22 14.73
CA VAL A 90 -11.39 -0.40 14.95
C VAL A 90 -11.23 -1.71 15.72
N SER A 91 -11.84 -1.83 16.89
CA SER A 91 -11.80 -3.03 17.75
C SER A 91 -13.18 -3.34 18.33
N GLY A 92 -13.38 -4.58 18.79
CA GLY A 92 -14.63 -5.02 19.42
C GLY A 92 -15.56 -5.84 18.52
N LYS A 93 -16.76 -6.16 19.01
CA LYS A 93 -17.77 -6.93 18.26
C LYS A 93 -18.18 -6.17 17.00
N GLY A 94 -18.14 -6.84 15.85
CA GLY A 94 -18.45 -6.22 14.54
C GLY A 94 -17.31 -5.43 13.90
N ALA A 95 -16.11 -5.41 14.51
CA ALA A 95 -14.94 -4.71 13.96
C ALA A 95 -14.64 -5.11 12.51
N GLN A 96 -14.78 -6.38 12.15
CA GLN A 96 -14.48 -6.87 10.81
C GLN A 96 -15.40 -6.27 9.74
N ALA A 97 -16.70 -6.14 10.01
CA ALA A 97 -17.66 -5.52 9.08
C ALA A 97 -17.37 -4.02 8.93
N ARG A 98 -17.07 -3.34 10.03
CA ARG A 98 -16.73 -1.90 10.01
C ARG A 98 -15.42 -1.63 9.27
N ARG A 99 -14.39 -2.44 9.50
CA ARG A 99 -13.12 -2.39 8.74
C ARG A 99 -13.34 -2.62 7.25
N ALA A 100 -14.17 -3.60 6.88
CA ALA A 100 -14.51 -3.87 5.49
C ALA A 100 -15.26 -2.70 4.84
N ALA A 101 -16.19 -2.05 5.56
CA ALA A 101 -16.91 -0.88 5.06
C ALA A 101 -15.97 0.31 4.82
N LEU A 102 -15.09 0.62 5.79
CA LEU A 102 -14.10 1.70 5.67
C LEU A 102 -13.13 1.45 4.50
N LEU A 103 -12.65 0.21 4.36
CA LEU A 103 -11.81 -0.17 3.22
C LEU A 103 -12.58 -0.04 1.89
N GLY A 104 -13.85 -0.46 1.86
CA GLY A 104 -14.70 -0.30 0.68
C GLY A 104 -14.87 1.17 0.27
N SER A 105 -15.11 2.07 1.23
CA SER A 105 -15.17 3.51 0.97
C SER A 105 -13.84 4.06 0.44
N LEU A 106 -12.71 3.64 1.02
CA LEU A 106 -11.39 4.04 0.55
C LEU A 106 -11.13 3.58 -0.89
N LEU A 107 -11.46 2.33 -1.21
CA LEU A 107 -11.31 1.79 -2.57
C LEU A 107 -12.25 2.46 -3.57
N ALA A 108 -13.48 2.83 -3.17
CA ALA A 108 -14.41 3.53 -4.06
C ALA A 108 -13.93 4.94 -4.44
N ALA A 109 -13.17 5.60 -3.55
CA ALA A 109 -12.54 6.89 -3.82
C ALA A 109 -11.22 6.77 -4.62
N ALA A 110 -10.68 5.56 -4.73
CA ALA A 110 -9.44 5.27 -5.43
C ALA A 110 -9.67 5.00 -6.92
N THR A 111 -8.78 5.49 -7.76
CA THR A 111 -8.65 5.08 -9.16
C THR A 111 -8.18 3.63 -9.28
N ASP A 112 -8.25 3.04 -10.47
CA ASP A 112 -7.88 1.62 -10.67
C ASP A 112 -6.42 1.31 -10.29
N ALA A 113 -5.49 2.19 -10.67
CA ALA A 113 -4.08 2.08 -10.30
C ALA A 113 -3.89 2.17 -8.77
N GLU A 114 -4.58 3.11 -8.12
CA GLU A 114 -4.56 3.28 -6.67
C GLU A 114 -5.17 2.06 -5.95
N GLN A 115 -6.31 1.53 -6.42
CA GLN A 115 -6.91 0.32 -5.86
C GLN A 115 -5.95 -0.87 -5.93
N THR A 116 -5.30 -1.07 -7.07
CA THR A 116 -4.33 -2.14 -7.26
C THR A 116 -3.14 -2.00 -6.31
N PHE A 117 -2.63 -0.78 -6.14
CA PHE A 117 -1.56 -0.48 -5.18
C PHE A 117 -1.99 -0.76 -3.73
N LEU A 118 -3.15 -0.24 -3.32
CA LEU A 118 -3.68 -0.41 -1.96
C LEU A 118 -3.93 -1.89 -1.62
N VAL A 119 -4.48 -2.66 -2.56
CA VAL A 119 -4.72 -4.10 -2.37
C VAL A 119 -3.41 -4.86 -2.23
N ARG A 120 -2.39 -4.54 -3.04
CA ARG A 120 -1.06 -5.14 -2.91
C ARG A 120 -0.39 -4.80 -1.58
N LEU A 121 -0.52 -3.56 -1.12
CA LEU A 121 0.04 -3.08 0.14
C LEU A 121 -0.65 -3.71 1.36
N ALA A 122 -1.98 -3.87 1.29
CA ALA A 122 -2.78 -4.47 2.36
C ALA A 122 -2.79 -6.01 2.33
N ALA A 123 -2.37 -6.63 1.23
CA ALA A 123 -2.24 -8.07 1.16
C ALA A 123 -1.09 -8.54 2.08
N PRO A 124 -1.30 -9.56 2.92
CA PRO A 124 -0.20 -10.13 3.69
C PRO A 124 0.88 -10.62 2.72
N LEU A 125 2.13 -10.22 2.97
CA LEU A 125 3.31 -10.78 2.32
C LEU A 125 3.17 -12.30 2.37
N ARG A 126 3.11 -12.96 1.20
CA ARG A 126 3.11 -14.43 1.16
C ARG A 126 4.42 -14.89 1.81
N PRO A 127 4.40 -15.59 2.96
CA PRO A 127 5.61 -16.22 3.46
C PRO A 127 5.89 -17.37 2.49
N GLY A 128 6.83 -17.21 1.57
CA GLY A 128 6.95 -18.18 0.49
C GLY A 128 8.02 -17.95 -0.55
N CYS A 129 9.21 -17.48 -0.17
CA CYS A 129 10.46 -17.94 -0.81
C CYS A 129 11.63 -17.76 0.16
N ARG A 130 11.63 -18.54 1.24
CA ARG A 130 12.89 -18.86 1.91
C ARG A 130 13.52 -19.98 1.06
N PRO A 131 14.68 -19.80 0.42
CA PRO A 131 15.35 -20.91 -0.24
C PRO A 131 15.56 -22.02 0.80
N PRO A 132 15.37 -23.30 0.44
CA PRO A 132 15.59 -24.39 1.37
C PRO A 132 17.02 -24.27 1.91
N SER A 133 17.15 -24.13 3.23
CA SER A 133 18.46 -24.14 3.88
C SER A 133 19.16 -25.46 3.50
N PRO A 134 20.41 -25.45 3.02
CA PRO A 134 21.09 -26.69 2.69
C PRO A 134 21.15 -27.54 3.96
N ARG A 135 20.48 -28.69 3.92
CA ARG A 135 20.59 -29.71 4.97
C ARG A 135 22.08 -30.05 5.05
N ARG A 136 22.73 -29.65 6.15
CA ARG A 136 23.96 -30.31 6.59
C ARG A 136 23.59 -31.76 6.85
N GLN A 137 24.01 -32.66 5.98
CA GLN A 137 24.08 -34.07 6.31
C GLN A 137 25.31 -34.28 7.22
N PRO A 138 25.22 -35.20 8.21
CA PRO A 138 26.29 -35.51 9.13
C PRO A 138 27.50 -36.18 8.44
#